data_AF-A0A1Q8QSI0-F1
#
_entry.id   AF-A0A1Q8QSI0-F1
#
_cell.length_a   1.000
_cell.length_b   1.000
_cell.length_c   1.000
_cell.angle_alpha   90.00
_cell.angle_beta   90.00
_cell.angle_gamma   90.00
#
_symmetry.space_group_name_H-M   'P 1'
#
loop_
_entity.id
_entity.type
_entity.pdbx_description
1 polymer ?
#
loop_
_entity_poly.entity_id
_entity_poly.type
_entity_poly.pdbx_seq_one_letter_code
_entity_poly.pdbx_strand_id
1 'polypeptide(L)'
;MLDQLAQINMSIYFQTVVFIALMAIVIRLHWKMGSLTHMALCAVKYFVFVLIFIYLFLNWASDVNPSLRNSSILIMTLINLYMLWQVGIAAVELPYRRALNSCVEGVCTATDMEQAFSTGKRFYKVRYFFAALTSGTAPWHFLRGIAAERTRDDLHRVFIGVDSKASVFGSKLYYHFLRNQLAADKSMPADKRSERLRAVDTLERDPWLTEKTSVFLNNLLTAPEDLLDAGLKDSLIDEGKMV
;
A
#
# COMPACT_ATOMS: atom_id res chain seq x y z
N MET A 1 25.24 -27.18 -19.51
CA MET A 1 24.55 -26.53 -18.36
C MET A 1 23.12 -26.12 -18.71
N LEU A 2 22.86 -25.57 -19.90
CA LEU A 2 21.50 -25.40 -20.46
C LEU A 2 20.77 -26.73 -20.70
N ASP A 3 21.48 -27.79 -21.13
CA ASP A 3 20.86 -29.11 -21.35
C ASP A 3 20.37 -29.80 -20.06
N GLN A 4 20.97 -29.48 -18.91
CA GLN A 4 20.52 -29.99 -17.60
C GLN A 4 19.25 -29.27 -17.11
N LEU A 5 19.03 -28.02 -17.53
CA LEU A 5 17.76 -27.32 -17.33
C LEU A 5 16.67 -27.87 -18.27
N ALA A 6 17.06 -28.36 -19.46
CA ALA A 6 16.16 -28.97 -20.44
C ALA A 6 15.77 -30.44 -20.10
N GLN A 7 16.60 -31.16 -19.36
CA GLN A 7 16.31 -32.51 -18.84
C GLN A 7 15.44 -32.54 -17.59
N ILE A 8 14.96 -31.37 -17.15
CA ILE A 8 13.88 -31.33 -16.18
C ILE A 8 12.62 -31.83 -16.90
N ASN A 9 12.35 -33.13 -16.76
CA ASN A 9 11.07 -33.80 -17.02
C ASN A 9 9.92 -33.22 -16.14
N MET A 10 9.90 -31.91 -15.87
CA MET A 10 8.70 -31.19 -15.46
C MET A 10 7.85 -31.12 -16.73
N SER A 11 7.13 -32.22 -16.98
CA SER A 11 6.29 -32.37 -18.16
C SER A 11 5.39 -31.15 -18.30
N ILE A 12 5.03 -30.82 -19.53
CA ILE A 12 4.10 -29.71 -19.79
C ILE A 12 2.83 -29.81 -18.94
N TYR A 13 2.39 -31.05 -18.63
CA TYR A 13 1.29 -31.33 -17.73
C TYR A 13 1.53 -30.81 -16.31
N PHE A 14 2.74 -30.97 -15.77
CA PHE A 14 3.11 -30.37 -14.49
C PHE A 14 3.01 -28.84 -14.54
N GLN A 15 3.55 -28.21 -15.58
CA GLN A 15 3.46 -26.75 -15.74
C GLN A 15 2.01 -26.28 -15.83
N THR A 16 1.17 -27.01 -16.55
CA THR A 16 -0.27 -26.73 -16.65
C THR A 16 -0.99 -26.88 -15.31
N VAL A 17 -0.72 -27.95 -14.56
CA VAL A 17 -1.33 -28.17 -13.23
C VAL A 17 -0.91 -27.06 -12.26
N VAL A 18 0.37 -26.70 -12.24
CA VAL A 18 0.87 -25.58 -11.41
C VAL A 18 0.19 -24.27 -11.80
N PHE A 19 0.08 -23.98 -13.10
CA PHE A 19 -0.58 -22.77 -13.58
C PHE A 19 -2.04 -22.69 -13.11
N ILE A 20 -2.80 -23.77 -13.29
CA ILE A 20 -4.21 -23.86 -12.85
C ILE A 20 -4.31 -23.68 -11.33
N ALA A 21 -3.44 -24.33 -10.56
CA ALA A 21 -3.44 -24.22 -9.09
C ALA A 21 -3.13 -22.79 -8.63
N LEU A 22 -2.09 -22.16 -9.18
CA LEU A 22 -1.74 -20.76 -8.88
C LEU A 22 -2.87 -19.82 -9.26
N MET A 23 -3.49 -20.02 -10.43
CA MET A 23 -4.61 -19.22 -10.88
C MET A 23 -5.82 -19.35 -9.94
N ALA A 24 -6.19 -20.56 -9.53
CA ALA A 24 -7.27 -20.77 -8.57
C ALA A 24 -6.99 -20.08 -7.23
N ILE A 25 -5.74 -20.12 -6.74
CA ILE A 25 -5.33 -19.45 -5.50
C ILE A 25 -5.44 -17.93 -5.64
N VAL A 26 -4.93 -17.36 -6.74
CA VAL A 26 -5.00 -15.92 -7.01
C VAL A 26 -6.45 -15.43 -7.09
N ILE A 27 -7.33 -16.13 -7.82
CA ILE A 27 -8.77 -15.80 -7.86
C ILE A 27 -9.36 -15.82 -6.45
N ARG A 28 -9.08 -16.87 -5.68
CA ARG A 28 -9.60 -16.99 -4.32
C ARG A 28 -9.13 -15.84 -3.41
N LEU A 29 -7.88 -15.41 -3.56
CA LEU A 29 -7.34 -14.28 -2.80
C LEU A 29 -8.02 -12.96 -3.20
N HIS A 30 -8.16 -12.68 -4.50
CA HIS A 30 -8.82 -11.46 -4.98
C HIS A 30 -10.32 -11.44 -4.64
N TRP A 31 -11.01 -12.58 -4.69
CA TRP A 31 -12.40 -12.69 -4.26
C TRP A 31 -12.57 -12.29 -2.80
N LYS A 32 -11.66 -12.74 -1.93
CA LYS A 32 -11.65 -12.36 -0.51
C LYS A 32 -11.37 -10.86 -0.25
N MET A 33 -10.87 -10.12 -1.24
CA MET A 33 -10.63 -8.67 -1.13
C MET A 33 -11.88 -7.83 -1.45
N GLY A 34 -12.96 -8.41 -1.98
CA GLY A 34 -14.28 -7.80 -2.03
C GLY A 34 -14.50 -6.64 -3.02
N SER A 35 -13.48 -6.23 -3.79
CA SER A 35 -13.63 -5.14 -4.78
C SER A 35 -13.94 -5.71 -6.18
N LEU A 36 -15.16 -5.47 -6.67
CA LEU A 36 -15.62 -5.89 -8.00
C LEU A 36 -14.78 -5.28 -9.13
N THR A 37 -14.44 -3.99 -9.02
CA THR A 37 -13.59 -3.28 -10.00
C THR A 37 -12.17 -3.85 -10.04
N HIS A 38 -11.61 -4.16 -8.87
CA HIS A 38 -10.31 -4.82 -8.78
C HIS A 38 -10.34 -6.23 -9.39
N MET A 39 -11.41 -6.99 -9.14
CA MET A 39 -11.58 -8.32 -9.75
C MET A 39 -11.68 -8.26 -11.28
N ALA A 40 -12.40 -7.28 -11.85
CA ALA A 40 -12.52 -7.15 -13.30
C ALA A 40 -11.17 -6.86 -13.98
N LEU A 41 -10.40 -5.91 -13.44
CA LEU A 41 -9.06 -5.60 -13.96
C LEU A 41 -8.11 -6.79 -13.85
N CYS A 42 -8.14 -7.51 -12.72
CA CYS A 42 -7.37 -8.72 -12.55
C CYS A 42 -7.81 -9.83 -13.50
N ALA A 43 -9.12 -9.99 -13.75
CA ALA A 43 -9.65 -10.99 -14.67
C ALA A 43 -9.15 -10.78 -16.10
N VAL A 44 -9.16 -9.53 -16.60
CA VAL A 44 -8.60 -9.20 -17.92
C VAL A 44 -7.11 -9.56 -18.00
N LYS A 45 -6.34 -9.15 -16.99
CA LYS A 45 -4.90 -9.47 -16.91
C LYS A 45 -4.65 -10.97 -16.97
N TYR A 46 -5.34 -11.76 -16.16
CA TYR A 46 -5.13 -13.21 -16.09
C TYR A 46 -5.69 -13.95 -17.29
N PHE A 47 -6.75 -13.44 -17.93
CA PHE A 47 -7.27 -13.99 -19.17
C PHE A 47 -6.22 -13.96 -20.30
N VAL A 48 -5.46 -12.87 -20.42
CA VAL A 48 -4.34 -12.78 -21.37
C VAL A 48 -3.28 -13.85 -21.08
N PHE A 49 -2.92 -14.06 -19.80
CA PHE A 49 -1.99 -15.13 -19.43
C PHE A 49 -2.53 -16.52 -19.77
N VAL A 50 -3.82 -16.77 -19.59
CA VAL A 50 -4.46 -18.03 -19.99
C VAL A 50 -4.35 -18.24 -21.50
N LEU A 51 -4.61 -17.23 -22.32
CA LEU A 51 -4.48 -17.34 -23.78
C LEU A 51 -3.04 -17.64 -24.21
N ILE A 52 -2.06 -16.94 -23.63
CA ILE A 52 -0.63 -17.20 -23.89
C ILE A 52 -0.28 -18.63 -23.47
N PHE A 53 -0.76 -19.08 -22.30
CA PHE A 53 -0.48 -20.42 -21.80
C PHE A 53 -1.07 -21.51 -22.69
N ILE A 54 -2.32 -21.32 -23.17
CA ILE A 54 -2.97 -22.22 -24.13
C ILE A 54 -2.19 -22.26 -25.44
N TYR A 55 -1.77 -21.09 -25.96
CA TYR A 55 -0.96 -21.02 -27.18
C TYR A 55 0.35 -21.81 -27.07
N LEU A 56 1.08 -21.65 -25.96
CA LEU A 56 2.31 -22.41 -25.70
C LEU A 56 2.04 -23.91 -25.56
N PHE A 57 0.91 -24.29 -24.97
CA PHE A 57 0.49 -25.69 -24.82
C PHE A 57 0.22 -26.33 -26.17
N LEU A 58 -0.52 -25.64 -27.04
CA LEU A 58 -0.83 -26.10 -28.40
C LEU A 58 0.43 -26.18 -29.27
N ASN A 59 1.34 -25.20 -29.16
CA ASN A 59 2.61 -25.23 -29.87
C ASN A 59 3.48 -26.44 -29.49
N TRP A 60 3.45 -26.82 -28.21
CA TRP A 60 4.16 -28.02 -27.76
C TRP A 60 3.51 -29.31 -28.26
N ALA A 61 2.17 -29.36 -28.24
CA ALA A 61 1.38 -30.52 -28.70
C ALA A 61 1.45 -30.72 -30.22
N SER A 62 1.76 -29.66 -30.97
CA SER A 62 1.98 -29.71 -32.42
C SER A 62 3.37 -30.28 -32.75
N ASP A 63 3.54 -30.85 -33.94
CA ASP A 63 4.80 -31.43 -34.47
C ASP A 63 5.82 -30.37 -34.92
N VAL A 64 5.98 -29.36 -34.06
CA VAL A 64 6.90 -28.24 -34.24
C VAL A 64 8.31 -28.66 -33.80
N ASN A 65 9.32 -28.02 -34.40
CA ASN A 65 10.73 -28.23 -34.14
C ASN A 65 11.03 -28.38 -32.62
N PRO A 66 11.84 -29.38 -32.19
CA PRO A 66 12.16 -29.63 -30.77
C PRO A 66 12.67 -28.41 -30.00
N SER A 67 13.39 -27.51 -30.68
CA SER A 67 13.84 -26.23 -30.10
C SER A 67 12.68 -25.33 -29.63
N LEU A 68 11.60 -25.26 -30.41
CA LEU A 68 10.39 -24.50 -30.10
C LEU A 68 9.55 -25.15 -28.98
N ARG A 69 9.61 -26.49 -28.87
CA ARG A 69 9.01 -27.22 -27.74
C ARG A 69 9.72 -26.90 -26.42
N ASN A 70 11.04 -26.91 -26.40
CA ASN A 70 11.82 -26.59 -25.20
C ASN A 70 11.68 -25.11 -24.79
N SER A 71 11.66 -24.18 -25.76
CA SER A 71 11.41 -22.77 -25.45
C SER A 71 10.01 -22.54 -24.86
N SER A 72 9.00 -23.29 -25.32
CA SER A 72 7.63 -23.19 -24.80
C SER A 72 7.56 -23.60 -23.32
N ILE A 73 8.24 -24.68 -22.92
CA ILE A 73 8.33 -25.12 -21.52
C ILE A 73 9.04 -24.08 -20.65
N LEU A 74 10.13 -23.49 -21.16
CA LEU A 74 10.84 -22.43 -20.45
C LEU A 74 9.95 -21.21 -20.21
N ILE A 75 9.23 -20.75 -21.24
CA ILE A 75 8.30 -19.62 -21.13
C ILE A 75 7.16 -19.94 -20.14
N MET A 76 6.59 -21.15 -20.18
CA MET A 76 5.58 -21.59 -19.20
C MET A 76 6.12 -21.57 -17.76
N THR A 77 7.38 -21.99 -17.57
CA THR A 77 8.02 -21.95 -16.26
C THR A 77 8.16 -20.51 -15.77
N LEU A 78 8.55 -19.58 -16.63
CA LEU A 78 8.62 -18.15 -16.30
C LEU A 78 7.24 -17.56 -15.95
N ILE A 79 6.20 -17.95 -16.70
CA ILE A 79 4.81 -17.56 -16.38
C ILE A 79 4.41 -18.08 -15.00
N ASN A 80 4.72 -19.34 -14.68
CA ASN A 80 4.42 -19.91 -13.36
C ASN A 80 5.17 -19.23 -12.22
N LEU A 81 6.45 -18.88 -12.40
CA LEU A 81 7.19 -18.09 -11.43
C LEU A 81 6.57 -16.70 -11.21
N TYR A 82 6.16 -16.05 -12.30
CA TYR A 82 5.45 -14.78 -12.21
C TYR A 82 4.10 -14.92 -11.49
N MET A 83 3.32 -15.97 -11.80
CA MET A 83 2.05 -16.24 -11.12
C MET A 83 2.24 -16.52 -9.63
N LEU A 84 3.29 -17.26 -9.26
CA LEU A 84 3.66 -17.48 -7.87
C LEU A 84 3.98 -16.18 -7.15
N TRP A 85 4.71 -15.28 -7.81
CA TRP A 85 4.96 -13.93 -7.28
C TRP A 85 3.65 -13.15 -7.08
N GLN A 86 2.70 -13.23 -8.02
CA GLN A 86 1.39 -12.59 -7.87
C GLN A 86 0.59 -13.19 -6.69
N VAL A 87 0.64 -14.51 -6.47
CA VAL A 87 0.08 -15.15 -5.26
C VAL A 87 0.69 -14.54 -4.00
N GLY A 88 2.02 -14.42 -3.95
CA GLY A 88 2.72 -13.82 -2.82
C GLY A 88 2.28 -12.39 -2.54
N ILE A 89 2.18 -11.54 -3.57
CA ILE A 89 1.66 -10.17 -3.42
C ILE A 89 0.23 -10.20 -2.88
N ALA A 90 -0.67 -10.97 -3.50
CA ALA A 90 -2.07 -11.02 -3.11
C ALA A 90 -2.27 -11.56 -1.68
N ALA A 91 -1.43 -12.51 -1.24
CA ALA A 91 -1.46 -13.05 0.11
C ALA A 91 -1.09 -12.01 1.18
N VAL A 92 -0.15 -11.12 0.87
CA VAL A 92 0.25 -10.01 1.76
C VAL A 92 -0.70 -8.81 1.64
N GLU A 93 -1.33 -8.62 0.49
CA GLU A 93 -2.33 -7.57 0.25
C GLU A 93 -3.63 -7.81 1.02
N LEU A 94 -4.08 -9.05 1.12
CA LEU A 94 -5.33 -9.41 1.79
C LEU A 94 -5.42 -8.93 3.26
N PRO A 95 -4.45 -9.20 4.16
CA PRO A 95 -4.51 -8.70 5.53
C PRO A 95 -4.43 -7.18 5.60
N TYR A 96 -3.72 -6.54 4.66
CA TYR A 96 -3.65 -5.08 4.58
C TYR A 96 -5.01 -4.45 4.23
N ARG A 97 -5.67 -4.95 3.18
CA ARG A 97 -7.02 -4.48 2.80
C ARG A 97 -8.05 -4.71 3.90
N ARG A 98 -7.96 -5.84 4.62
CA ARG A 98 -8.83 -6.09 5.78
C ARG A 98 -8.61 -5.09 6.90
N ALA A 99 -7.36 -4.77 7.22
CA ALA A 99 -7.04 -3.75 8.23
C ALA A 99 -7.57 -2.36 7.82
N LEU A 100 -7.43 -2.00 6.54
CA LEU A 100 -8.00 -0.75 6.01
C LEU A 100 -9.53 -0.73 6.10
N ASN A 101 -10.21 -1.80 5.69
CA ASN A 101 -11.68 -1.87 5.76
C ASN A 101 -12.19 -1.85 7.21
N SER A 102 -11.47 -2.48 8.14
CA SER A 102 -11.78 -2.43 9.57
C SER A 102 -11.71 -1.01 10.13
N CYS A 103 -10.86 -0.14 9.56
CA CYS A 103 -10.80 1.27 9.94
C CYS A 103 -12.00 2.09 9.43
N VAL A 104 -12.71 1.60 8.41
CA VAL A 104 -13.87 2.27 7.78
C VAL A 104 -15.18 1.83 8.40
N GLU A 105 -15.34 0.53 8.63
CA GLU A 105 -16.60 -0.07 9.07
C GLU A 105 -16.88 0.15 10.58
N GLY A 106 -15.90 0.66 11.34
CA GLY A 106 -16.03 0.92 12.79
C GLY A 106 -15.23 2.12 13.29
N VAL A 107 -15.28 2.37 14.62
CA VAL A 107 -14.40 3.36 15.26
C VAL A 107 -12.97 2.83 15.19
N CYS A 108 -12.18 3.37 14.26
CA CYS A 108 -10.79 2.96 14.07
C CYS A 108 -10.03 2.98 15.40
N THR A 109 -9.65 1.79 15.88
CA THR A 109 -8.89 1.68 17.13
C THR A 109 -7.40 1.85 16.86
N ALA A 110 -6.62 2.21 17.88
CA ALA A 110 -5.16 2.36 17.76
C ALA A 110 -4.49 1.07 17.24
N THR A 111 -5.02 -0.09 17.62
CA THR A 111 -4.56 -1.40 17.16
C THR A 111 -4.83 -1.64 15.68
N ASP A 112 -5.95 -1.15 15.14
CA ASP A 112 -6.29 -1.30 13.73
C ASP A 112 -5.39 -0.43 12.85
N MET A 113 -5.07 0.80 13.28
CA MET A 113 -4.09 1.65 12.60
C MET A 113 -2.70 1.04 12.59
N GLU A 114 -2.21 0.56 13.74
CA GLU A 114 -0.89 -0.06 13.81
C GLU A 114 -0.81 -1.31 12.92
N GLN A 115 -1.89 -2.09 12.87
CA GLN A 115 -2.01 -3.24 11.99
C GLN A 115 -2.04 -2.83 10.52
N ALA A 116 -2.77 -1.77 10.15
CA ALA A 116 -2.79 -1.24 8.79
C ALA A 116 -1.41 -0.73 8.35
N PHE A 117 -0.68 -0.03 9.23
CA PHE A 117 0.67 0.45 8.94
C PHE A 117 1.70 -0.68 8.80
N SER A 118 1.66 -1.66 9.71
CA SER A 118 2.61 -2.78 9.70
C SER A 118 2.39 -3.72 8.50
N THR A 119 1.13 -4.01 8.18
CA THR A 119 0.76 -4.84 7.02
C THR A 119 0.97 -4.09 5.69
N GLY A 120 0.62 -2.81 5.62
CA GLY A 120 0.86 -1.95 4.46
C GLY A 120 2.33 -1.82 4.12
N LYS A 121 3.20 -1.58 5.13
CA LYS A 121 4.66 -1.56 4.93
C LYS A 121 5.19 -2.87 4.36
N ARG A 122 4.68 -4.02 4.82
CA ARG A 122 5.09 -5.34 4.29
C ARG A 122 4.62 -5.52 2.85
N PHE A 123 3.35 -5.21 2.57
CA PHE A 123 2.78 -5.29 1.23
C PHE A 123 3.58 -4.45 0.22
N TYR A 124 3.82 -3.18 0.52
CA TYR A 124 4.53 -2.30 -0.39
C TYR A 124 5.99 -2.67 -0.59
N LYS A 125 6.67 -3.19 0.45
CA LYS A 125 8.03 -3.72 0.31
C LYS A 125 8.09 -4.91 -0.65
N VAL A 126 7.14 -5.84 -0.54
CA VAL A 126 7.06 -7.00 -1.45
C VAL A 126 6.72 -6.51 -2.85
N ARG A 127 5.66 -5.71 -3.01
CA ARG A 127 5.19 -5.21 -4.30
C ARG A 127 6.28 -4.47 -5.10
N TYR A 128 7.06 -3.63 -4.44
CA TYR A 128 8.10 -2.80 -5.07
C TYR A 128 9.50 -3.42 -5.01
N PHE A 129 9.64 -4.69 -4.60
CA PHE A 129 10.94 -5.36 -4.47
C PHE A 129 11.78 -5.27 -5.75
N PHE A 130 11.22 -5.65 -6.89
CA PHE A 130 11.94 -5.60 -8.18
C PHE A 130 12.22 -4.16 -8.63
N ALA A 131 11.29 -3.23 -8.39
CA ALA A 131 11.50 -1.81 -8.71
C ALA A 131 12.64 -1.19 -7.89
N ALA A 132 12.84 -1.65 -6.65
CA ALA A 132 13.93 -1.20 -5.80
C ALA A 132 15.31 -1.66 -6.30
N LEU A 133 15.38 -2.77 -7.05
CA LEU A 133 16.64 -3.23 -7.65
C LEU A 133 17.04 -2.39 -8.87
N THR A 134 16.08 -1.75 -9.54
CA THR A 134 16.31 -0.95 -10.75
C THR A 134 16.21 0.56 -10.52
N SER A 135 16.04 1.02 -9.27
CA SER A 135 15.76 2.42 -8.95
C SER A 135 16.99 3.34 -8.94
N GLY A 136 18.21 2.79 -9.09
CA GLY A 136 19.46 3.55 -9.02
C GLY A 136 19.81 4.09 -7.62
N THR A 137 19.05 3.73 -6.59
CA THR A 137 19.29 4.09 -5.18
C THR A 137 19.45 2.84 -4.33
N ALA A 138 19.92 3.00 -3.09
CA ALA A 138 20.01 1.87 -2.15
C ALA A 138 18.61 1.22 -1.98
N PRO A 139 18.42 -0.08 -2.31
CA PRO A 139 17.11 -0.71 -2.37
C PRO A 139 16.32 -0.59 -1.05
N TRP A 140 17.01 -0.66 0.08
CA TRP A 140 16.41 -0.50 1.40
C TRP A 140 15.87 0.90 1.68
N HIS A 141 16.54 1.93 1.16
CA HIS A 141 16.11 3.32 1.32
C HIS A 141 14.86 3.58 0.46
N PHE A 142 14.90 3.15 -0.81
CA PHE A 142 13.76 3.21 -1.71
C PHE A 142 12.52 2.50 -1.15
N LEU A 143 12.70 1.24 -0.70
CA LEU A 143 11.61 0.45 -0.13
C LEU A 143 11.03 1.04 1.16
N ARG A 144 11.86 1.68 2.00
CA ARG A 144 11.36 2.36 3.21
C ARG A 144 10.55 3.61 2.86
N GLY A 145 11.05 4.43 1.93
CA GLY A 145 10.35 5.64 1.47
C GLY A 145 9.00 5.32 0.86
N ILE A 146 9.00 4.48 -0.19
CA ILE A 146 7.78 4.18 -0.96
C ILE A 146 6.73 3.45 -0.13
N ALA A 147 7.15 2.56 0.78
CA ALA A 147 6.20 1.84 1.62
C ALA A 147 5.54 2.74 2.66
N ALA A 148 6.27 3.71 3.23
CA ALA A 148 5.70 4.66 4.18
C ALA A 148 4.73 5.62 3.48
N GLU A 149 5.15 6.20 2.35
CA GLU A 149 4.38 7.14 1.55
C GLU A 149 3.07 6.52 1.06
N ARG A 150 3.14 5.39 0.37
CA ARG A 150 1.94 4.74 -0.20
C ARG A 150 0.96 4.25 0.86
N THR A 151 1.45 3.77 2.00
CA THR A 151 0.57 3.36 3.10
C THR A 151 -0.16 4.57 3.69
N ARG A 152 0.51 5.72 3.81
CA ARG A 152 -0.09 6.98 4.27
C ARG A 152 -1.16 7.46 3.29
N ASP A 153 -0.89 7.45 2.00
CA ASP A 153 -1.83 7.88 0.97
C ASP A 153 -3.11 7.01 0.96
N ASP A 154 -2.96 5.70 1.08
CA ASP A 154 -4.09 4.78 1.12
C ASP A 154 -4.95 4.98 2.37
N LEU A 155 -4.33 5.12 3.55
CA LEU A 155 -5.05 5.50 4.78
C LEU A 155 -5.80 6.80 4.55
N HIS A 156 -5.13 7.84 4.09
CA HIS A 156 -5.74 9.14 3.85
C HIS A 156 -6.96 9.06 2.90
N ARG A 157 -6.85 8.34 1.78
CA ARG A 157 -7.97 8.11 0.85
C ARG A 157 -9.14 7.38 1.50
N VAL A 158 -8.83 6.35 2.28
CA VAL A 158 -9.83 5.54 2.97
C VAL A 158 -10.63 6.42 3.93
N PHE A 159 -9.98 7.29 4.70
CA PHE A 159 -10.65 8.17 5.66
C PHE A 159 -11.41 9.34 5.02
N ILE A 160 -10.87 9.98 3.98
CA ILE A 160 -11.63 10.97 3.19
C ILE A 160 -12.91 10.36 2.61
N GLY A 161 -12.85 9.09 2.20
CA GLY A 161 -14.01 8.35 1.69
C GLY A 161 -15.10 8.07 2.73
N VAL A 162 -14.77 8.02 4.03
CA VAL A 162 -15.73 7.82 5.11
C VAL A 162 -16.41 9.14 5.50
N ASP A 163 -15.64 10.22 5.57
CA ASP A 163 -16.17 11.57 5.75
C ASP A 163 -15.15 12.57 5.21
N SER A 164 -15.58 13.37 4.23
CA SER A 164 -14.78 14.45 3.64
C SER A 164 -14.30 15.49 4.67
N LYS A 165 -14.93 15.55 5.85
CA LYS A 165 -14.53 16.39 7.00
C LYS A 165 -13.72 15.63 8.06
N ALA A 166 -13.66 14.29 8.00
CA ALA A 166 -12.90 13.44 8.92
C ALA A 166 -11.57 12.98 8.31
N SER A 167 -10.75 13.95 7.89
CA SER A 167 -9.32 13.73 7.74
C SER A 167 -8.79 13.05 9.02
N VAL A 168 -8.03 11.96 8.89
CA VAL A 168 -7.29 11.34 10.02
C VAL A 168 -6.52 12.38 10.80
N PHE A 169 -5.95 13.33 10.08
CA PHE A 169 -5.20 14.43 10.60
C PHE A 169 -6.13 15.63 10.79
N GLY A 170 -7.26 15.39 11.46
CA GLY A 170 -8.15 16.45 11.92
C GLY A 170 -7.61 17.08 13.20
N SER A 171 -8.10 18.28 13.49
CA SER A 171 -7.80 19.01 14.73
C SER A 171 -8.01 18.15 15.99
N LYS A 172 -9.03 17.29 16.01
CA LYS A 172 -9.31 16.38 17.13
C LYS A 172 -8.17 15.39 17.41
N LEU A 173 -7.62 14.74 16.38
CA LEU A 173 -6.48 13.83 16.55
C LEU A 173 -5.23 14.60 16.98
N TYR A 174 -5.04 15.80 16.43
CA TYR A 174 -3.95 16.70 16.81
C TYR A 174 -4.02 17.10 18.30
N TYR A 175 -5.20 17.45 18.81
CA TYR A 175 -5.37 17.78 20.24
C TYR A 175 -5.13 16.57 21.14
N HIS A 176 -5.60 15.38 20.76
CA HIS A 176 -5.29 14.14 21.49
C HIS A 176 -3.80 13.80 21.49
N PHE A 177 -3.11 14.02 20.37
CA PHE A 177 -1.65 13.87 20.30
C PHE A 177 -0.95 14.83 21.27
N LEU A 178 -1.34 16.11 21.30
CA LEU A 178 -0.78 17.09 22.24
C LEU A 178 -1.00 16.70 23.70
N ARG A 179 -2.21 16.24 24.05
CA ARG A 179 -2.51 15.72 25.40
C ARG A 179 -1.60 14.54 25.78
N ASN A 180 -1.42 13.59 24.86
CA ASN A 180 -0.57 12.42 25.11
C ASN A 180 0.91 12.80 25.23
N GLN A 181 1.42 13.73 24.42
CA GLN A 181 2.78 14.24 24.54
C GLN A 181 2.99 14.96 25.88
N LEU A 182 2.04 15.80 26.30
CA LEU A 182 2.07 16.46 27.61
C LEU A 182 2.04 15.47 28.77
N ALA A 183 1.29 14.36 28.64
CA ALA A 183 1.23 13.31 29.65
C ALA A 183 2.53 12.46 29.70
N ALA A 184 3.14 12.23 28.54
CA ALA A 184 4.39 11.47 28.43
C ALA A 184 5.62 12.27 28.90
N ASP A 185 5.59 13.60 28.77
CA ASP A 185 6.67 14.48 29.19
C ASP A 185 6.72 14.64 30.72
N LYS A 186 7.45 13.72 31.36
CA LYS A 186 7.70 13.72 32.81
C LYS A 186 8.67 14.81 33.26
N SER A 187 9.40 15.45 32.34
CA SER A 187 10.40 16.48 32.68
C SER A 187 9.78 17.83 33.03
N MET A 188 8.54 18.05 32.62
CA MET A 188 7.84 19.32 32.81
C MET A 188 7.24 19.44 34.24
N PRO A 189 7.39 20.59 34.91
CA PRO A 189 6.72 20.87 36.19
C PRO A 189 5.20 20.72 36.08
N ALA A 190 4.56 20.21 37.14
CA ALA A 190 3.13 19.89 37.17
C ALA A 190 2.24 21.12 36.87
N ASP A 191 2.60 22.30 37.39
CA ASP A 191 1.84 23.53 37.18
C ASP A 191 1.83 23.93 35.70
N LYS A 192 2.99 23.95 35.06
CA LYS A 192 3.12 24.25 33.62
C LYS A 192 2.44 23.21 32.74
N ARG A 193 2.44 21.94 33.15
CA ARG A 193 1.72 20.87 32.45
C ARG A 193 0.21 21.10 32.51
N SER A 194 -0.31 21.52 33.67
CA SER A 194 -1.73 21.82 33.85
C SER A 194 -2.18 23.04 33.03
N GLU A 195 -1.34 24.08 32.95
CA GLU A 195 -1.58 25.27 32.14
C GLU A 195 -1.63 24.92 30.64
N ARG A 196 -0.66 24.16 30.15
CA ARG A 196 -0.64 23.70 28.75
C ARG A 196 -1.79 22.77 28.42
N LEU A 197 -2.19 21.90 29.35
CA LEU A 197 -3.36 21.05 29.18
C LEU A 197 -4.64 21.89 29.02
N ARG A 198 -4.82 22.93 29.85
CA ARG A 198 -5.93 23.88 29.70
C ARG A 198 -5.90 24.59 28.36
N ALA A 199 -4.73 25.01 27.88
CA ALA A 199 -4.61 25.62 26.55
C ALA A 199 -5.04 24.67 25.44
N VAL A 200 -4.62 23.39 25.49
CA VAL A 200 -5.06 22.36 24.53
C VAL A 200 -6.57 22.15 24.59
N ASP A 201 -7.16 22.14 25.79
CA ASP A 201 -8.61 22.02 25.96
C ASP A 201 -9.36 23.24 25.42
N THR A 202 -8.80 24.44 25.54
CA THR A 202 -9.36 25.67 24.96
C THR A 202 -9.30 25.63 23.43
N LEU A 203 -8.19 25.17 22.85
CA LEU A 203 -8.05 24.97 21.40
C LEU A 203 -9.09 23.98 20.84
N GLU A 204 -9.39 22.90 21.57
CA GLU A 204 -10.41 21.92 21.17
C GLU A 204 -11.83 22.47 21.20
N ARG A 205 -12.14 23.37 22.15
CA ARG A 205 -13.49 23.93 22.31
C ARG A 205 -13.79 25.06 21.33
N ASP A 206 -12.78 25.68 20.75
CA ASP A 206 -12.94 26.76 19.78
C ASP A 206 -13.28 26.18 18.39
N PRO A 207 -14.49 26.43 17.85
CA PRO A 207 -14.90 25.90 16.56
C PRO A 207 -14.06 26.44 15.39
N TRP A 208 -13.64 27.70 15.44
CA TRP A 208 -12.87 28.34 14.37
C TRP A 208 -11.46 27.76 14.30
N LEU A 209 -10.79 27.63 15.45
CA LEU A 209 -9.45 27.01 15.51
C LEU A 209 -9.49 25.54 15.09
N THR A 210 -10.53 24.82 15.50
CA THR A 210 -10.75 23.42 15.13
C THR A 210 -10.94 23.26 13.62
N GLU A 211 -11.68 24.18 12.99
CA GLU A 211 -11.88 24.20 11.54
C GLU A 211 -10.57 24.53 10.82
N LYS A 212 -9.89 25.63 11.17
CA LYS A 212 -8.65 26.06 10.50
C LYS A 212 -7.50 25.08 10.66
N THR A 213 -7.36 24.47 11.83
CA THR A 213 -6.36 23.42 12.08
C THR A 213 -6.65 22.19 11.21
N SER A 214 -7.91 21.81 11.05
CA SER A 214 -8.28 20.69 10.19
C SER A 214 -8.02 20.99 8.71
N VAL A 215 -8.34 22.20 8.26
CA VAL A 215 -8.05 22.65 6.88
C VAL A 215 -6.54 22.67 6.63
N PHE A 216 -5.76 23.23 7.54
CA PHE A 216 -4.30 23.27 7.43
C PHE A 216 -3.71 21.86 7.34
N LEU A 217 -4.07 20.96 8.26
CA LEU A 217 -3.57 19.59 8.29
C LEU A 217 -4.03 18.78 7.07
N ASN A 218 -5.24 19.03 6.56
CA ASN A 218 -5.73 18.42 5.34
C ASN A 218 -4.91 18.89 4.12
N ASN A 219 -4.76 20.20 3.94
CA ASN A 219 -4.00 20.77 2.83
C ASN A 219 -2.53 20.34 2.87
N LEU A 220 -1.93 20.19 4.06
CA LEU A 220 -0.57 19.69 4.23
C LEU A 220 -0.37 18.27 3.66
N LEU A 221 -1.45 17.50 3.54
CA LEU A 221 -1.42 16.12 3.05
C LEU A 221 -1.93 15.98 1.62
N THR A 222 -2.93 16.78 1.22
CA THR A 222 -3.56 16.69 -0.10
C THR A 222 -2.87 17.55 -1.15
N ALA A 223 -2.51 18.78 -0.78
CA ALA A 223 -2.03 19.81 -1.69
C ALA A 223 -1.22 20.85 -0.90
N PRO A 224 0.04 20.52 -0.53
CA PRO A 224 0.87 21.39 0.29
C PRO A 224 1.23 22.69 -0.42
N GLU A 225 1.14 22.73 -1.75
CA GLU A 225 1.33 23.94 -2.56
C GLU A 225 0.23 24.98 -2.25
N ASP A 226 -1.01 24.54 -2.04
CA ASP A 226 -2.13 25.42 -1.68
C ASP A 226 -1.91 26.10 -0.31
N LEU A 227 -1.07 25.52 0.56
CA LEU A 227 -0.69 26.17 1.82
C LEU A 227 0.17 27.41 1.60
N LEU A 228 1.06 27.38 0.60
CA LEU A 228 1.92 28.53 0.27
C LEU A 228 1.05 29.73 -0.11
N ASP A 229 0.02 29.49 -0.91
CA ASP A 229 -0.94 30.51 -1.37
C ASP A 229 -1.95 30.90 -0.28
N ALA A 230 -2.21 30.02 0.69
CA ALA A 230 -3.08 30.28 1.85
C ALA A 230 -2.38 31.06 3.00
N GLY A 231 -1.21 31.64 2.75
CA GLY A 231 -0.48 32.50 3.71
C GLY A 231 0.69 31.84 4.45
N LEU A 232 1.01 30.57 4.16
CA LEU A 232 2.22 29.93 4.70
C LEU A 232 3.48 30.59 4.17
N LYS A 233 3.47 31.10 2.94
CA LYS A 233 4.59 31.83 2.35
C LYS A 233 4.95 33.06 3.20
N ASP A 234 3.97 33.87 3.54
CA ASP A 234 4.18 35.07 4.36
C ASP A 234 4.68 34.69 5.77
N SER A 235 4.10 33.63 6.35
CA SER A 235 4.55 33.09 7.65
C SER A 235 6.01 32.59 7.61
N LEU A 236 6.44 31.98 6.51
CA LEU A 236 7.81 31.50 6.32
C LEU A 236 8.80 32.64 6.10
N ILE A 237 8.37 33.73 5.47
CA ILE A 237 9.16 34.96 5.31
C ILE A 237 9.33 35.64 6.67
N ASP A 238 8.24 35.78 7.44
CA ASP A 238 8.26 36.38 8.78
C ASP A 238 9.15 35.61 9.77
N GLU A 239 9.17 34.28 9.67
CA GLU A 239 10.05 33.40 10.45
C GLU A 239 11.50 33.32 9.90
N GLY A 240 11.81 34.06 8.82
CA GLY A 240 13.13 34.11 8.18
C GLY A 240 13.58 32.79 7.57
N LYS A 241 12.63 31.91 7.22
CA LYS A 241 12.87 30.58 6.61
C LYS A 241 12.76 30.59 5.09
N MET A 242 12.20 31.64 4.51
CA MET A 242 12.25 31.96 3.08
C MET A 242 12.79 33.38 2.88
N VAL A 243 13.52 33.57 1.79
CA VAL A 243 14.09 34.86 1.36
C VAL A 243 13.26 35.39 0.19
#